data_AF-T1AUP5-F1
#
_entry.id   AF-T1AUP5-F1
#
_cell.length_a   1.000
_cell.length_b   1.000
_cell.length_c   1.000
_cell.angle_alpha   90.00
_cell.angle_beta   90.00
_cell.angle_gamma   90.00
#
_symmetry.space_group_name_H-M   'P 1'
#
loop_
_entity.id
_entity.type
_entity.pdbx_description
1 polymer ?
#
loop_
_entity_poly.entity_id
_entity_poly.type
_entity_poly.pdbx_seq_one_letter_code
_entity_poly.pdbx_strand_id
1 'polypeptide(L)'
;MVTIASSLRPLALLGGTFDPVHLGHLRVAWEAAETLDAEVRLLPARAPPHRPQPLASAEARVALLRAALAGQDRLGLDLRELARPGPSYSVDTLTELRAEQGTRRGR
;
A
#
# COMPACT_ATOMS: atom_id res chain seq x y z
N MET A 1 -35.94 -6.88 -2.20
CA MET A 1 -34.54 -6.52 -2.53
C MET A 1 -33.85 -6.14 -1.24
N VAL A 2 -32.92 -6.96 -0.76
CA VAL A 2 -32.11 -6.61 0.41
C VAL A 2 -30.94 -5.77 -0.10
N THR A 3 -30.97 -4.47 0.19
CA THR A 3 -29.79 -3.61 0.01
C THR A 3 -28.77 -4.05 1.05
N ILE A 4 -27.76 -4.83 0.65
CA ILE A 4 -26.61 -5.10 1.49
C ILE A 4 -25.90 -3.75 1.67
N ALA A 5 -25.94 -3.19 2.88
CA ALA A 5 -25.03 -2.09 3.21
C ALA A 5 -23.61 -2.62 2.97
N SER A 6 -22.87 -2.00 2.04
CA SER A 6 -21.46 -2.31 1.83
C SER A 6 -20.73 -2.08 3.14
N SER A 7 -20.48 -3.13 3.92
CA SER A 7 -19.61 -3.07 5.07
C SER A 7 -18.25 -2.60 4.56
N LEU A 8 -17.84 -1.39 4.94
CA LEU A 8 -16.62 -0.77 4.46
C LEU A 8 -15.43 -1.60 4.94
N ARG A 9 -14.88 -2.45 4.05
CA ARG A 9 -13.69 -3.27 4.34
C ARG A 9 -12.53 -2.40 4.85
N PRO A 10 -11.82 -2.80 5.91
CA PRO A 10 -10.65 -2.06 6.38
C PRO A 10 -9.64 -1.83 5.25
N LEU A 11 -8.94 -0.69 5.29
CA LEU A 11 -7.80 -0.43 4.41
C LEU A 11 -6.51 -0.67 5.19
N ALA A 12 -5.70 -1.61 4.73
CA ALA A 12 -4.38 -1.90 5.25
C ALA A 12 -3.29 -1.41 4.30
N LEU A 13 -2.17 -0.96 4.85
CA LEU A 13 -1.02 -0.47 4.09
C LEU A 13 0.19 -1.35 4.39
N LEU A 14 0.84 -1.86 3.34
CA LEU A 14 2.14 -2.51 3.44
C LEU A 14 3.19 -1.59 2.84
N GLY A 15 3.85 -0.81 3.71
CA GLY A 15 4.96 0.06 3.33
C GLY A 15 6.26 -0.71 3.15
N GLY A 16 7.05 -0.36 2.15
CA GLY A 16 8.35 -0.97 1.91
C GLY A 16 9.13 -0.34 0.77
N THR A 17 10.43 -0.59 0.70
CA THR A 17 11.23 -0.14 -0.45
C THR A 17 10.89 -0.95 -1.70
N PHE A 18 10.64 -2.25 -1.57
CA PHE A 18 10.39 -3.19 -2.67
C PHE A 18 11.49 -3.16 -3.74
N ASP A 19 12.71 -3.51 -3.35
CA ASP A 19 13.92 -3.47 -4.18
C ASP A 19 14.58 -4.86 -4.36
N PRO A 20 13.97 -5.78 -5.14
CA PRO A 20 12.63 -5.71 -5.75
C PRO A 20 11.52 -6.25 -4.83
N VAL A 21 10.27 -6.17 -5.27
CA VAL A 21 9.17 -6.97 -4.68
C VAL A 21 9.46 -8.46 -4.84
N HIS A 22 9.05 -9.28 -3.87
CA HIS A 22 9.30 -10.73 -3.86
C HIS A 22 8.16 -11.47 -3.14
N LEU A 23 8.15 -12.81 -3.22
CA LEU A 23 7.07 -13.64 -2.68
C LEU A 23 6.77 -13.41 -1.20
N GLY A 24 7.79 -13.18 -0.37
CA GLY A 24 7.59 -12.83 1.04
C GLY A 24 6.68 -11.59 1.25
N HIS A 25 6.89 -10.51 0.50
CA HIS A 25 6.03 -9.32 0.57
C HIS A 25 4.59 -9.64 0.14
N LEU A 26 4.44 -10.36 -0.97
CA LEU A 26 3.13 -10.71 -1.52
C LEU A 26 2.36 -11.64 -0.58
N ARG A 27 3.05 -12.59 0.05
CA ARG A 27 2.45 -13.53 1.00
C ARG A 27 1.90 -12.79 2.22
N VAL A 28 2.68 -11.87 2.80
CA VAL A 28 2.22 -11.06 3.94
C VAL A 28 1.04 -10.19 3.55
N ALA A 29 1.08 -9.55 2.38
CA ALA A 29 -0.04 -8.73 1.89
C ALA A 29 -1.32 -9.57 1.71
N TRP A 30 -1.20 -10.76 1.13
CA TRP A 30 -2.33 -11.66 0.91
C TRP A 30 -2.90 -12.19 2.23
N GLU A 31 -2.05 -12.64 3.15
CA GLU A 31 -2.49 -13.13 4.47
C GLU A 31 -3.18 -12.03 5.28
N ALA A 32 -2.70 -10.79 5.20
CA ALA A 32 -3.35 -9.65 5.84
C ALA A 32 -4.74 -9.37 5.23
N ALA A 33 -4.86 -9.42 3.90
CA ALA A 33 -6.15 -9.25 3.22
C ALA A 33 -7.16 -10.32 3.66
N GLU A 34 -6.76 -11.59 3.63
CA GLU A 34 -7.59 -12.74 4.04
C GLU A 34 -7.99 -12.66 5.52
N THR A 35 -7.02 -12.45 6.41
CA THR A 35 -7.25 -12.51 7.87
C THR A 35 -8.10 -11.35 8.37
N LEU A 36 -7.97 -10.16 7.77
CA LEU A 36 -8.63 -8.94 8.24
C LEU A 36 -9.87 -8.54 7.42
N ASP A 37 -10.23 -9.33 6.41
CA ASP A 37 -11.13 -8.95 5.32
C ASP A 37 -10.85 -7.52 4.78
N ALA A 38 -9.57 -7.23 4.52
CA ALA A 38 -9.10 -5.89 4.18
C ALA A 38 -8.77 -5.73 2.68
N GLU A 39 -8.93 -4.51 2.18
CA GLU A 39 -8.18 -4.05 1.00
C GLU A 39 -6.75 -3.74 1.46
N VAL A 40 -5.75 -4.31 0.80
CA VAL A 40 -4.33 -4.09 1.14
C VAL A 40 -3.66 -3.33 0.01
N ARG A 41 -3.03 -2.19 0.33
CA ARG A 41 -2.23 -1.42 -0.64
C ARG A 41 -0.75 -1.57 -0.33
N LEU A 42 0.03 -2.00 -1.33
CA LEU A 42 1.48 -1.93 -1.30
C LEU A 42 1.88 -0.47 -1.55
N LEU A 43 2.74 0.07 -0.69
CA LEU A 43 3.12 1.48 -0.65
C LEU A 43 4.65 1.61 -0.80
N PRO A 44 5.18 1.71 -2.03
CA PRO A 44 6.61 1.90 -2.25
C PRO A 44 7.11 3.22 -1.67
N ALA A 45 8.10 3.13 -0.77
CA ALA A 45 8.78 4.29 -0.22
C ALA A 45 9.72 4.93 -1.27
N ARG A 46 9.90 6.26 -1.18
CA ARG A 46 10.79 7.02 -2.08
C ARG A 46 12.25 6.77 -1.76
N ALA A 47 12.63 7.05 -0.51
CA ALA A 47 13.93 6.73 0.07
C ALA A 47 13.75 6.68 1.59
N PRO A 48 14.06 5.56 2.26
CA PRO A 48 14.08 5.54 3.71
C PRO A 48 15.20 6.48 4.20
N PRO A 49 14.94 7.46 5.07
CA PRO A 49 15.95 8.42 5.54
C PRO A 49 17.12 7.76 6.28
N HIS A 50 17.00 6.48 6.65
CA HIS A 50 17.95 5.74 7.48
C HIS A 50 18.59 4.53 6.76
N ARG A 51 18.53 4.44 5.43
CA ARG A 51 19.13 3.32 4.66
C ARG A 51 19.84 3.79 3.39
N PRO A 52 20.77 2.98 2.85
CA PRO A 52 21.32 3.19 1.52
C PRO A 52 20.22 3.32 0.47
N GLN A 53 20.48 4.09 -0.58
CA GLN A 53 19.53 4.24 -1.69
C GLN A 53 19.25 2.88 -2.34
N PRO A 54 18.00 2.65 -2.81
CA PRO A 54 17.65 1.43 -3.53
C PRO A 54 18.52 1.25 -4.78
N LEU A 55 18.81 0.00 -5.14
CA LEU A 55 19.51 -0.35 -6.38
C LEU A 55 18.60 -0.11 -7.61
N ALA A 56 17.32 -0.47 -7.51
CA ALA A 56 16.36 -0.22 -8.57
C ALA A 56 15.75 1.19 -8.49
N SER A 57 15.57 1.83 -9.65
CA SER A 57 14.88 3.12 -9.74
C SER A 57 13.44 3.01 -9.23
N ALA A 58 12.85 4.14 -8.84
CA ALA A 58 11.44 4.16 -8.42
C ALA A 58 10.52 3.60 -9.50
N GLU A 59 10.78 3.93 -10.76
CA GLU A 59 10.03 3.45 -11.93
C GLU A 59 10.16 1.93 -12.09
N ALA A 60 11.37 1.38 -11.93
CA ALA A 60 11.61 -0.06 -12.03
C ALA A 60 10.87 -0.83 -10.92
N ARG A 61 10.90 -0.31 -9.68
CA ARG A 61 10.17 -0.91 -8.55
C ARG A 61 8.67 -0.88 -8.77
N VAL A 62 8.13 0.24 -9.27
CA VAL A 62 6.71 0.37 -9.63
C VAL A 62 6.32 -0.59 -10.75
N ALA A 63 7.15 -0.75 -11.78
CA ALA A 63 6.88 -1.68 -12.87
C ALA A 63 6.77 -3.13 -12.36
N LEU A 64 7.70 -3.55 -11.50
CA LEU A 64 7.66 -4.88 -10.89
C LEU A 64 6.47 -5.06 -9.96
N LEU A 65 6.11 -4.05 -9.16
CA LEU A 65 4.91 -4.07 -8.33
C LEU A 65 3.64 -4.19 -9.17
N ARG A 66 3.51 -3.44 -10.26
CA ARG A 66 2.36 -3.55 -11.18
C ARG A 66 2.26 -4.94 -11.80
N ALA A 67 3.39 -5.52 -12.21
CA ALA A 67 3.42 -6.89 -12.74
C ALA A 67 3.02 -7.92 -11.67
N ALA A 68 3.53 -7.77 -10.44
CA ALA A 68 3.25 -8.68 -9.33
C ALA A 68 1.78 -8.62 -8.85
N LEU A 69 1.11 -7.48 -9.03
CA LEU A 69 -0.26 -7.24 -8.60
C LEU A 69 -1.29 -7.39 -9.73
N ALA A 70 -0.87 -7.74 -10.94
CA ALA A 70 -1.75 -7.87 -12.08
C ALA A 70 -2.85 -8.93 -11.82
N GLY A 71 -4.11 -8.55 -12.03
CA GLY A 71 -5.27 -9.43 -11.84
C GLY A 71 -5.63 -9.73 -10.38
N GLN A 72 -5.08 -9.00 -9.42
CA GLN A 72 -5.42 -9.15 -8.00
C GLN A 72 -6.55 -8.20 -7.59
N ASP A 73 -7.61 -8.75 -6.98
CA ASP A 73 -8.80 -7.95 -6.61
C ASP A 73 -8.71 -7.34 -5.20
N ARG A 74 -7.83 -7.88 -4.35
CA ARG A 74 -7.69 -7.47 -2.94
C ARG A 74 -6.40 -6.73 -2.64
N LEU A 75 -5.44 -6.79 -3.55
CA LEU A 75 -4.13 -6.16 -3.42
C LEU A 75 -4.00 -5.02 -4.44
N GLY A 76 -3.73 -3.82 -3.94
CA GLY A 76 -3.56 -2.61 -4.74
C GLY A 76 -2.17 -1.99 -4.59
N LEU A 77 -1.93 -0.94 -5.37
CA LEU A 77 -0.71 -0.15 -5.33
C LEU A 77 -1.05 1.30 -5.00
N ASP A 78 -0.36 1.89 -4.02
CA ASP A 78 -0.47 3.31 -3.68
C ASP A 78 0.88 4.00 -3.90
N LEU A 79 0.92 5.01 -4.77
CA LEU A 79 2.17 5.66 -5.18
C LEU A 79 2.43 6.98 -4.46
N ARG A 80 1.60 7.37 -3.48
CA ARG A 80 1.65 8.71 -2.87
C ARG A 80 3.02 9.07 -2.31
N GLU A 81 3.71 8.10 -1.70
CA GLU A 81 5.02 8.34 -1.11
C GLU A 81 6.10 8.62 -2.15
N LEU A 82 6.00 8.03 -3.35
CA LEU A 82 6.92 8.34 -4.46
C LEU A 82 6.69 9.74 -5.03
N ALA A 83 5.42 10.22 -5.02
CA ALA A 83 5.07 11.54 -5.51
C ALA A 83 5.49 12.67 -4.55
N ARG A 84 5.61 12.39 -3.25
CA ARG A 84 6.02 13.35 -2.22
C ARG A 84 7.53 13.67 -2.32
N PRO A 85 7.96 14.95 -2.25
CA PRO A 85 9.37 15.28 -2.11
C PRO A 85 9.89 14.86 -0.73
N GLY A 86 11.19 14.52 -0.65
CA GLY A 86 11.83 14.15 0.62
C GLY A 86 11.61 12.69 1.04
N PRO A 87 11.99 12.35 2.29
CA PRO A 87 11.83 11.00 2.83
C PRO A 87 10.36 10.62 3.06
N SER A 88 10.09 9.32 3.05
CA SER A 88 8.79 8.77 3.44
C SER A 88 8.65 8.73 4.96
N TYR A 89 7.59 9.35 5.50
CA TYR A 89 7.15 9.17 6.87
C TYR A 89 5.73 8.63 6.93
N SER A 90 5.53 7.54 7.67
CA SER A 90 4.22 6.90 7.79
C SER A 90 3.16 7.82 8.41
N VAL A 91 3.55 8.77 9.27
CA VAL A 91 2.62 9.75 9.85
C VAL A 91 2.02 10.67 8.78
N ASP A 92 2.81 11.08 7.79
CA ASP A 92 2.34 11.94 6.70
C ASP A 92 1.38 11.17 5.80
N THR A 93 1.75 9.95 5.42
CA THR A 93 0.92 9.01 4.65
C THR A 93 -0.44 8.77 5.33
N LEU A 94 -0.43 8.47 6.63
CA LEU A 94 -1.67 8.21 7.38
C LEU A 94 -2.52 9.48 7.56
N THR A 95 -1.89 10.64 7.68
CA THR A 95 -2.59 11.93 7.77
C THR A 95 -3.33 12.25 6.47
N GLU A 96 -2.68 12.06 5.32
CA GLU A 96 -3.31 12.23 4.00
C GLU A 96 -4.47 11.25 3.78
N LEU A 97 -4.24 9.97 4.07
CA LEU A 97 -5.29 8.95 3.97
C LEU A 97 -6.47 9.27 4.89
N ARG A 98 -6.22 9.78 6.10
CA ARG A 98 -7.29 10.19 7.00
C ARG A 98 -8.06 11.39 6.45
N ALA A 99 -7.38 12.36 5.85
CA ALA A 99 -8.01 13.50 5.21
C ALA A 99 -8.89 13.08 4.01
N GLU A 100 -8.43 12.12 3.20
CA GLU A 100 -9.18 11.56 2.06
C GLU A 100 -10.40 10.74 2.49
N GLN A 101 -10.27 9.90 3.52
CA GLN A 101 -11.32 9.00 3.99
C GLN A 101 -12.31 9.65 4.98
N GLY A 102 -11.94 10.81 5.54
CA GLY A 102 -12.73 11.53 6.55
C GLY A 102 -12.76 10.87 7.93
N THR A 103 -13.53 11.48 8.84
CA THR A 103 -13.64 11.10 10.27
C THR A 103 -14.45 9.82 10.50
N ARG A 104 -15.12 9.28 9.48
CA ARG A 104 -16.01 8.11 9.60
C ARG A 104 -15.61 6.99 8.65
N ARG A 105 -14.83 6.04 9.17
CA ARG A 105 -15.16 4.62 8.97
C ARG A 105 -15.63 4.11 10.33
N GLY A 106 -16.84 4.52 10.70
CA GLY A 106 -17.48 4.07 11.93
C GLY A 106 -17.76 2.57 11.85
N ARG A 107 -17.62 1.91 13.00
CA ARG A 107 -18.11 0.56 13.25
C ARG A 107 -19.61 0.45 12.95
#